data_AF-A0A2T9XQ35-F1
#
_entry.id   AF-A0A2T9XQ35-F1
#
_cell.length_a   1.000
_cell.length_b   1.000
_cell.length_c   1.000
_cell.angle_alpha   90.00
_cell.angle_beta   90.00
_cell.angle_gamma   90.00
#
_symmetry.space_group_name_H-M   'P 1'
#
loop_
_entity.id
_entity.type
_entity.pdbx_description
1 polymer ?
#
loop_
_entity_poly.entity_id
_entity_poly.type
_entity_poly.pdbx_seq_one_letter_code
_entity_poly.pdbx_strand_id
1 'polypeptide(L)'
;MSPRDREAATVERDADVATARAVLVGCSHGTDNLEGRAVIRSILASVADARPDLVVREAFVDVQEPAVADVVASAAELGLTAVVVPLLLSVGFHVRVDIAAAVEDRLAIAAPPLGPDPRLVDVLVDRLTQAGLAPGDSVVLAAAGSTDPAAAVAVEEVAAGLATRLGRPVTVGYGAGSTPRVPEAVAAARATAPGRVVVASYLLAPGFFHDRVLDAGADVVSAPLAPDDRIVEIVLDRYASAAAVLEGSGAQT
;
A
#
# COMPACT_ATOMS: atom_id res chain seq x y z
N MET A 1 22.00 23.71 -4.29
CA MET A 1 22.45 23.07 -3.05
C MET A 1 23.96 22.89 -3.14
N SER A 2 24.71 23.49 -2.23
CA SER A 2 26.17 23.48 -2.26
C SER A 2 26.74 22.12 -1.81
N PRO A 3 27.99 21.79 -2.15
CA PRO A 3 28.65 20.56 -1.67
C PRO A 3 28.67 20.44 -0.14
N ARG A 4 28.79 21.57 0.58
CA ARG A 4 28.76 21.63 2.05
C ARG A 4 27.37 21.33 2.61
N ASP A 5 26.31 21.75 1.93
CA ASP A 5 24.93 21.43 2.34
C ASP A 5 24.62 19.94 2.15
N ARG A 6 25.25 19.29 1.17
CA ARG A 6 25.14 17.82 0.98
C ARG A 6 25.89 17.06 2.07
N GLU A 7 27.10 17.48 2.39
CA GLU A 7 27.93 16.86 3.41
C GLU A 7 27.32 16.99 4.81
N ALA A 8 26.79 18.17 5.16
CA ALA A 8 26.06 18.37 6.41
C ALA A 8 24.78 17.52 6.49
N ALA A 9 24.00 17.43 5.40
CA ALA A 9 22.80 16.59 5.35
C ALA A 9 23.10 15.08 5.36
N THR A 10 24.31 14.66 4.96
CA THR A 10 24.79 13.28 5.10
C THR A 10 25.21 13.01 6.54
N VAL A 11 25.92 13.94 7.19
CA VAL A 11 26.37 13.80 8.59
C VAL A 11 25.18 13.80 9.56
N GLU A 12 24.16 14.62 9.35
CA GLU A 12 22.91 14.58 10.14
C GLU A 12 22.14 13.26 9.95
N ARG A 13 22.08 12.75 8.70
CA ARG A 13 21.48 11.44 8.40
C ARG A 13 22.22 10.28 9.05
N ASP A 14 23.55 10.33 9.08
CA ASP A 14 24.39 9.30 9.71
C ASP A 14 24.27 9.35 11.24
N ALA A 15 24.05 10.53 11.82
CA ALA A 15 23.82 10.71 13.26
C ALA A 15 22.43 10.23 13.73
N ASP A 16 21.37 10.49 12.95
CA ASP A 16 20.03 9.93 13.23
C ASP A 16 20.05 8.40 13.18
N VAL A 17 20.77 7.84 12.21
CA VAL A 17 20.97 6.38 12.08
C VAL A 17 21.74 5.78 13.25
N ALA A 18 22.68 6.52 13.86
CA ALA A 18 23.44 6.05 15.02
C ALA A 18 22.62 5.95 16.32
N THR A 19 21.45 6.61 16.41
CA THR A 19 20.56 6.56 17.58
C THR A 19 19.34 5.65 17.39
N ALA A 20 18.96 5.38 16.15
CA ALA A 20 17.82 4.54 15.83
C ALA A 20 18.13 3.07 16.04
N ARG A 21 17.27 2.38 16.80
CA ARG A 21 17.38 0.92 17.03
C ARG A 21 16.78 0.07 15.91
N ALA A 22 15.96 0.68 15.05
CA ALA A 22 15.29 0.00 13.96
C ALA A 22 14.95 0.96 12.80
N VAL A 23 14.95 0.40 11.58
CA VAL A 23 14.60 1.07 10.33
C VAL A 23 13.25 0.56 9.87
N LEU A 24 12.33 1.47 9.54
CA LEU A 24 11.10 1.15 8.82
C LEU A 24 11.39 1.27 7.33
N VAL A 25 11.31 0.15 6.61
CA VAL A 25 11.48 0.08 5.16
C VAL A 25 10.10 -0.02 4.52
N GLY A 26 9.60 1.10 4.01
CA GLY A 26 8.35 1.16 3.24
C GLY A 26 8.58 0.61 1.83
N CYS A 27 8.04 -0.57 1.55
CA CYS A 27 8.28 -1.27 0.31
C CYS A 27 7.07 -1.24 -0.61
N SER A 28 7.20 -0.63 -1.79
CA SER A 28 6.14 -0.61 -2.81
C SER A 28 6.55 -1.38 -4.07
N HIS A 29 5.60 -1.60 -4.99
CA HIS A 29 5.92 -2.13 -6.32
C HIS A 29 6.78 -1.19 -7.17
N GLY A 30 6.76 0.11 -6.89
CA GLY A 30 7.23 1.13 -7.82
C GLY A 30 6.24 1.38 -8.96
N THR A 31 6.38 2.53 -9.61
CA THR A 31 5.57 2.96 -10.75
C THR A 31 6.35 3.95 -11.60
N ASP A 32 6.10 4.05 -12.90
CA ASP A 32 6.65 5.13 -13.75
C ASP A 32 5.85 6.44 -13.68
N ASN A 33 4.69 6.42 -13.01
CA ASN A 33 3.87 7.61 -12.82
C ASN A 33 4.47 8.51 -11.74
N LEU A 34 4.88 9.74 -12.12
CA LEU A 34 5.51 10.70 -11.22
C LEU A 34 4.60 11.16 -10.07
N GLU A 35 3.30 11.31 -10.33
CA GLU A 35 2.30 11.64 -9.31
C GLU A 35 2.13 10.47 -8.35
N GLY A 36 2.04 9.25 -8.87
CA GLY A 36 2.00 8.02 -8.08
C GLY A 36 3.20 7.90 -7.13
N ARG A 37 4.42 8.17 -7.64
CA ARG A 37 5.64 8.23 -6.82
C ARG A 37 5.53 9.26 -5.71
N ALA A 38 5.05 10.47 -6.02
CA ALA A 38 4.90 11.53 -5.03
C ALA A 38 3.89 11.17 -3.93
N VAL A 39 2.77 10.55 -4.30
CA VAL A 39 1.74 10.08 -3.35
C VAL A 39 2.30 8.99 -2.44
N ILE A 40 3.00 7.98 -2.96
CA ILE A 40 3.60 6.93 -2.12
C ILE A 40 4.64 7.52 -1.16
N ARG A 41 5.51 8.42 -1.64
CA ARG A 41 6.47 9.12 -0.76
C ARG A 41 5.80 9.96 0.31
N SER A 42 4.64 10.55 0.02
CA SER A 42 3.91 11.34 1.02
C SER A 42 3.46 10.48 2.21
N ILE A 43 3.11 9.21 2.01
CA ILE A 43 2.81 8.28 3.10
C ILE A 43 4.03 8.13 4.01
N LEU A 44 5.21 7.88 3.44
CA LEU A 44 6.44 7.68 4.20
C LEU A 44 6.93 8.96 4.89
N ALA A 45 6.73 10.12 4.28
CA ALA A 45 6.99 11.41 4.92
C ALA A 45 6.09 11.59 6.15
N SER A 46 4.78 11.34 6.03
CA SER A 46 3.86 11.41 7.18
C SER A 46 4.18 10.39 8.27
N VAL A 47 4.69 9.19 7.92
CA VAL A 47 5.19 8.22 8.90
C VAL A 47 6.39 8.78 9.66
N ALA A 48 7.36 9.39 8.97
CA ALA A 48 8.53 9.99 9.59
C ALA A 48 8.15 11.18 10.50
N ASP A 49 7.21 12.01 10.07
CA ASP A 49 6.69 13.11 10.88
C ASP A 49 5.97 12.61 12.15
N ALA A 50 5.19 11.53 12.03
CA ALA A 50 4.49 10.92 13.16
C ALA A 50 5.42 10.16 14.12
N ARG A 51 6.57 9.68 13.63
CA ARG A 51 7.57 8.93 14.40
C ARG A 51 8.99 9.43 14.11
N PRO A 52 9.37 10.59 14.67
CA PRO A 52 10.72 11.15 14.49
C PRO A 52 11.84 10.28 15.05
N ASP A 53 11.51 9.31 15.90
CA ASP A 53 12.44 8.31 16.45
C ASP A 53 12.76 7.17 15.47
N LEU A 54 12.03 7.05 14.35
CA LEU A 54 12.22 6.02 13.34
C LEU A 54 12.99 6.52 12.14
N VAL A 55 13.97 5.75 11.72
CA VAL A 55 14.60 5.92 10.41
C VAL A 55 13.68 5.30 9.36
N VAL A 56 13.04 6.14 8.55
CA VAL A 56 12.18 5.69 7.44
C VAL A 56 12.98 5.63 6.14
N ARG A 57 12.83 4.54 5.40
CA ARG A 57 13.44 4.33 4.07
C ARG A 57 12.39 3.87 3.07
N GLU A 58 12.43 4.43 1.87
CA GLU A 58 11.67 3.96 0.72
C GLU A 58 12.45 2.84 0.03
N ALA A 59 11.76 1.77 -0.36
CA ALA A 59 12.32 0.69 -1.15
C ALA A 59 11.29 0.11 -2.12
N PHE A 60 11.78 -0.69 -3.07
CA PHE A 60 10.94 -1.24 -4.12
C PHE A 60 11.23 -2.71 -4.38
N VAL A 61 10.21 -3.46 -4.79
CA VAL A 61 10.38 -4.81 -5.33
C VAL A 61 10.62 -4.82 -6.84
N ASP A 62 10.24 -3.74 -7.53
CA ASP A 62 10.32 -3.63 -8.99
C ASP A 62 10.34 -2.14 -9.41
N VAL A 63 10.53 -1.87 -10.71
CA VAL A 63 10.39 -0.58 -11.44
C VAL A 63 11.35 0.54 -11.01
N GLN A 64 11.61 0.68 -9.71
CA GLN A 64 12.33 1.78 -9.11
C GLN A 64 13.43 1.27 -8.19
N GLU A 65 14.41 2.15 -7.94
CA GLU A 65 15.49 1.93 -6.99
C GLU A 65 15.30 2.86 -5.78
N PRO A 66 15.76 2.47 -4.57
CA PRO A 66 16.56 1.27 -4.29
C PRO A 66 15.73 -0.02 -4.13
N ALA A 67 16.27 -1.15 -4.56
CA ALA A 67 15.69 -2.46 -4.32
C ALA A 67 15.61 -2.78 -2.81
N VAL A 68 14.55 -3.46 -2.39
CA VAL A 68 14.32 -3.83 -0.98
C VAL A 68 15.45 -4.66 -0.40
N ALA A 69 16.04 -5.56 -1.19
CA ALA A 69 17.19 -6.36 -0.78
C ALA A 69 18.40 -5.48 -0.42
N ASP A 70 18.65 -4.43 -1.20
CA ASP A 70 19.79 -3.52 -0.99
C ASP A 70 19.59 -2.64 0.25
N VAL A 71 18.37 -2.14 0.47
CA VAL A 71 18.05 -1.34 1.67
C VAL A 71 18.17 -2.18 2.94
N VAL A 72 17.68 -3.43 2.93
CA VAL A 72 17.79 -4.33 4.08
C VAL A 72 19.23 -4.77 4.31
N ALA A 73 20.00 -5.06 3.25
CA ALA A 73 21.43 -5.37 3.36
C ALA A 73 22.22 -4.21 3.96
N SER A 74 21.99 -2.98 3.51
CA SER A 74 22.64 -1.79 4.05
C SER A 74 22.31 -1.56 5.53
N ALA A 75 21.06 -1.79 5.95
CA ALA A 75 20.70 -1.73 7.37
C ALA A 75 21.46 -2.78 8.20
N ALA A 76 21.60 -4.00 7.68
CA ALA A 76 22.33 -5.07 8.36
C ALA A 76 23.84 -4.77 8.50
N GLU A 77 24.47 -4.20 7.47
CA GLU A 77 25.88 -3.75 7.52
C GLU A 77 26.13 -2.70 8.61
N LEU A 78 25.12 -1.88 8.90
CA LEU A 78 25.14 -0.88 9.96
C LEU A 78 24.75 -1.44 11.34
N GLY A 79 24.47 -2.75 11.44
CA GLY A 79 24.04 -3.39 12.68
C GLY A 79 22.63 -2.99 13.13
N LEU A 80 21.80 -2.50 12.21
CA LEU A 80 20.43 -2.05 12.49
C LEU A 80 19.42 -3.16 12.25
N THR A 81 18.36 -3.15 13.04
CA THR A 81 17.18 -3.97 12.79
C THR A 81 16.33 -3.36 11.67
N ALA A 82 15.80 -4.15 10.74
CA ALA A 82 14.93 -3.65 9.67
C ALA A 82 13.52 -4.28 9.73
N VAL A 83 12.48 -3.46 9.65
CA VAL A 83 11.10 -3.91 9.48
C VAL A 83 10.62 -3.45 8.11
N VAL A 84 10.41 -4.41 7.21
CA VAL A 84 9.86 -4.15 5.88
C VAL A 84 8.34 -4.10 5.99
N VAL A 85 7.74 -2.95 5.69
CA VAL A 85 6.29 -2.76 5.64
C VAL A 85 5.86 -2.67 4.18
N PRO A 86 5.16 -3.68 3.63
CA PRO A 86 4.66 -3.63 2.27
C PRO A 86 3.56 -2.58 2.14
N LEU A 87 3.79 -1.54 1.35
CA LEU A 87 2.81 -0.53 0.95
C LEU A 87 1.90 -1.10 -0.14
N LEU A 88 1.19 -2.18 0.20
CA LEU A 88 0.37 -2.98 -0.71
C LEU A 88 -0.98 -3.29 -0.07
N LEU A 89 -2.03 -3.37 -0.89
CA LEU A 89 -3.40 -3.57 -0.44
C LEU A 89 -3.84 -5.04 -0.41
N SER A 90 -3.03 -5.92 -0.99
CA SER A 90 -3.14 -7.37 -0.93
C SER A 90 -1.77 -7.99 -1.26
N VAL A 91 -1.58 -9.28 -0.96
CA VAL A 91 -0.31 -9.96 -1.22
C VAL A 91 -0.27 -10.54 -2.64
N GLY A 92 0.58 -10.01 -3.50
CA GLY A 92 0.99 -10.68 -4.74
C GLY A 92 2.03 -11.77 -4.47
N PHE A 93 1.98 -12.89 -5.20
CA PHE A 93 2.91 -14.01 -5.01
C PHE A 93 4.38 -13.56 -5.08
N HIS A 94 4.76 -12.83 -6.12
CA HIS A 94 6.15 -12.40 -6.34
C HIS A 94 6.65 -11.48 -5.24
N VAL A 95 5.85 -10.46 -4.88
CA VAL A 95 6.23 -9.52 -3.81
C VAL A 95 6.48 -10.23 -2.48
N ARG A 96 5.64 -11.21 -2.15
CA ARG A 96 5.84 -12.00 -0.93
C ARG A 96 7.17 -12.74 -0.95
N VAL A 97 7.51 -13.35 -2.08
CA VAL A 97 8.78 -14.08 -2.24
C VAL A 97 9.97 -13.11 -2.18
N ASP A 98 9.91 -11.98 -2.89
CA ASP A 98 11.00 -11.01 -2.96
C ASP A 98 11.25 -10.34 -1.60
N ILE A 99 10.20 -9.94 -0.89
CA ILE A 99 10.31 -9.36 0.45
C ILE A 99 10.78 -10.42 1.45
N ALA A 100 10.30 -11.67 1.37
CA ALA A 100 10.75 -12.74 2.25
C ALA A 100 12.25 -13.03 2.07
N ALA A 101 12.72 -13.12 0.82
CA ALA A 101 14.13 -13.32 0.50
C ALA A 101 15.01 -12.13 0.96
N ALA A 102 14.49 -10.90 0.89
CA ALA A 102 15.21 -9.72 1.35
C ALA A 102 15.48 -9.71 2.86
N VAL A 103 14.59 -10.30 3.66
CA VAL A 103 14.72 -10.35 5.13
C VAL A 103 15.33 -11.65 5.67
N GLU A 104 15.48 -12.67 4.83
CA GLU A 104 16.03 -13.98 5.20
C GLU A 104 17.46 -13.85 5.76
N ASP A 105 17.75 -14.62 6.82
CA ASP A 105 19.04 -14.70 7.52
C ASP A 105 19.62 -13.34 7.98
N ARG A 106 18.77 -12.35 8.23
CA ARG A 106 19.15 -11.00 8.70
C ARG A 106 18.39 -10.64 9.97
N LEU A 107 18.86 -9.60 10.68
CA LEU A 107 18.07 -8.95 11.74
C LEU A 107 16.95 -8.10 11.13
N ALA A 108 16.06 -8.76 10.37
CA ALA A 108 15.00 -8.13 9.63
C ALA A 108 13.72 -8.98 9.65
N ILE A 109 12.57 -8.32 9.50
CA ILE A 109 11.26 -8.99 9.41
C ILE A 109 10.36 -8.27 8.40
N ALA A 110 9.52 -9.05 7.72
CA ALA A 110 8.47 -8.53 6.87
C ALA A 110 7.15 -8.44 7.66
N ALA A 111 6.53 -7.27 7.67
CA ALA A 111 5.18 -7.10 8.17
C ALA A 111 4.13 -7.59 7.13
N PRO A 112 2.89 -7.86 7.55
CA PRO A 112 1.78 -8.08 6.60
C PRO A 112 1.54 -6.85 5.71
N PRO A 113 0.90 -7.01 4.54
CA PRO A 113 0.43 -5.88 3.74
C PRO A 113 -0.55 -4.98 4.53
N LEU A 114 -0.87 -3.81 3.96
CA LEU A 114 -1.80 -2.87 4.56
C LEU A 114 -3.23 -3.44 4.62
N GLY A 115 -3.67 -4.09 3.55
CA GLY A 115 -5.00 -4.70 3.46
C GLY A 115 -5.02 -6.21 3.70
N PRO A 116 -6.14 -6.77 4.17
CA PRO A 116 -7.40 -6.09 4.49
C PRO A 116 -7.35 -5.37 5.86
N ASP A 117 -7.99 -4.21 5.96
CA ASP A 117 -8.10 -3.44 7.21
C ASP A 117 -9.41 -2.60 7.20
N PRO A 118 -10.20 -2.57 8.29
CA PRO A 118 -11.44 -1.78 8.33
C PRO A 118 -11.26 -0.31 8.01
N ARG A 119 -10.11 0.29 8.33
CA ARG A 119 -9.82 1.69 8.01
C ARG A 119 -9.73 1.93 6.51
N LEU A 120 -9.31 0.95 5.71
CA LEU A 120 -9.33 1.07 4.24
C LEU A 120 -10.76 1.13 3.71
N VAL A 121 -11.70 0.43 4.37
CA VAL A 121 -13.14 0.53 4.05
C VAL A 121 -13.65 1.94 4.35
N ASP A 122 -13.25 2.53 5.48
CA ASP A 122 -13.61 3.91 5.81
C ASP A 122 -13.09 4.91 4.76
N VAL A 123 -11.83 4.77 4.33
CA VAL A 123 -11.26 5.59 3.26
C VAL A 123 -12.04 5.40 1.95
N LEU A 124 -12.39 4.17 1.57
CA LEU A 124 -13.19 3.89 0.37
C LEU A 124 -14.56 4.58 0.41
N VAL A 125 -15.23 4.55 1.57
CA VAL A 125 -16.51 5.25 1.76
C VAL A 125 -16.32 6.75 1.53
N ASP A 126 -15.30 7.36 2.13
CA ASP A 126 -15.02 8.78 1.97
C ASP A 126 -14.70 9.15 0.52
N ARG A 127 -13.90 8.33 -0.18
CA ARG A 127 -13.59 8.53 -1.61
C ARG A 127 -14.83 8.43 -2.49
N LEU A 128 -15.74 7.50 -2.20
CA LEU A 128 -17.02 7.37 -2.91
C LEU A 128 -17.95 8.55 -2.62
N THR A 129 -18.02 9.01 -1.37
CA THR A 129 -18.79 10.21 -1.01
C THR A 129 -18.25 11.45 -1.71
N GLN A 130 -16.92 11.65 -1.73
CA GLN A 130 -16.26 12.73 -2.45
C GLN A 130 -16.51 12.66 -3.97
N ALA A 131 -16.60 11.45 -4.53
CA ALA A 131 -16.96 11.23 -5.93
C ALA A 131 -18.46 11.44 -6.23
N GLY A 132 -19.28 11.73 -5.21
CA GLY A 132 -20.71 11.99 -5.36
C GLY A 132 -21.55 10.73 -5.55
N LEU A 133 -21.21 9.64 -4.86
CA LEU A 133 -22.02 8.42 -4.83
C LEU A 133 -23.45 8.73 -4.38
N ALA A 134 -24.43 8.37 -5.21
CA ALA A 134 -25.86 8.58 -4.96
C ALA A 134 -26.57 7.27 -4.58
N PRO A 135 -27.77 7.32 -3.97
CA PRO A 135 -28.51 6.11 -3.55
C PRO A 135 -28.83 5.10 -4.67
N GLY A 136 -29.02 5.56 -5.91
CA GLY A 136 -29.37 4.70 -7.05
C GLY A 136 -28.18 4.13 -7.82
N ASP A 137 -26.95 4.43 -7.40
CA ASP A 137 -25.75 4.01 -8.12
C ASP A 137 -25.31 2.59 -7.72
N SER A 138 -24.86 1.82 -8.72
CA SER A 138 -24.16 0.55 -8.55
C SER A 138 -22.68 0.81 -8.22
N VAL A 139 -22.10 0.00 -7.32
CA VAL A 139 -20.71 0.16 -6.88
C VAL A 139 -19.87 -1.03 -7.31
N VAL A 140 -18.76 -0.73 -7.99
CA VAL A 140 -17.72 -1.71 -8.34
C VAL A 140 -16.44 -1.36 -7.58
N LEU A 141 -15.88 -2.29 -6.81
CA LEU A 141 -14.56 -2.15 -6.20
C LEU A 141 -13.50 -2.59 -7.22
N ALA A 142 -12.69 -1.65 -7.72
CA ALA A 142 -11.62 -1.94 -8.64
C ALA A 142 -10.30 -2.19 -7.89
N ALA A 143 -9.85 -3.43 -7.87
CA ALA A 143 -8.57 -3.84 -7.28
C ALA A 143 -7.52 -4.10 -8.37
N ALA A 144 -6.23 -3.93 -8.07
CA ALA A 144 -5.15 -4.24 -9.00
C ALA A 144 -5.21 -5.71 -9.47
N GLY A 145 -5.48 -6.65 -8.56
CA GLY A 145 -5.58 -8.09 -8.82
C GLY A 145 -4.22 -8.81 -8.88
N SER A 146 -4.26 -10.13 -8.76
CA SER A 146 -3.08 -10.98 -8.58
C SER A 146 -3.38 -12.40 -9.05
N THR A 147 -2.35 -13.15 -9.44
CA THR A 147 -2.47 -14.60 -9.69
C THR A 147 -2.49 -15.42 -8.40
N ASP A 148 -2.16 -14.81 -7.25
CA ASP A 148 -2.26 -15.42 -5.93
C ASP A 148 -3.73 -15.42 -5.47
N PRO A 149 -4.37 -16.59 -5.26
CA PRO A 149 -5.75 -16.65 -4.79
C PRO A 149 -5.99 -15.97 -3.44
N ALA A 150 -4.97 -15.91 -2.57
CA ALA A 150 -5.09 -15.25 -1.26
C ALA A 150 -5.32 -13.73 -1.40
N ALA A 151 -4.81 -13.13 -2.49
CA ALA A 151 -5.04 -11.71 -2.77
C ALA A 151 -6.52 -11.43 -3.06
N ALA A 152 -7.18 -12.32 -3.81
CA ALA A 152 -8.60 -12.19 -4.13
C ALA A 152 -9.44 -12.30 -2.84
N VAL A 153 -9.14 -13.27 -1.97
CA VAL A 153 -9.82 -13.40 -0.66
C VAL A 153 -9.73 -12.11 0.16
N ALA A 154 -8.55 -11.52 0.29
CA ALA A 154 -8.37 -10.25 0.98
C ALA A 154 -9.17 -9.08 0.36
N VAL A 155 -9.27 -9.03 -0.97
CA VAL A 155 -10.08 -8.03 -1.67
C VAL A 155 -11.58 -8.24 -1.43
N GLU A 156 -12.05 -9.49 -1.45
CA GLU A 156 -13.45 -9.83 -1.17
C GLU A 156 -13.84 -9.48 0.27
N GLU A 157 -12.92 -9.62 1.24
CA GLU A 157 -13.15 -9.15 2.62
C GLU A 157 -13.38 -7.63 2.69
N VAL A 158 -12.58 -6.84 1.96
CA VAL A 158 -12.75 -5.39 1.87
C VAL A 158 -14.06 -5.04 1.15
N ALA A 159 -14.41 -5.77 0.08
CA ALA A 159 -15.66 -5.58 -0.66
C ALA A 159 -16.89 -5.87 0.22
N ALA A 160 -16.85 -6.93 1.03
CA ALA A 160 -17.90 -7.27 1.98
C ALA A 160 -18.05 -6.21 3.09
N GLY A 161 -16.92 -5.71 3.61
CA GLY A 161 -16.90 -4.59 4.56
C GLY A 161 -17.51 -3.32 3.95
N LEU A 162 -17.13 -2.99 2.71
CA LEU A 162 -17.67 -1.83 1.99
C LEU A 162 -19.16 -1.99 1.71
N ALA A 163 -19.62 -3.16 1.27
CA ALA A 163 -21.03 -3.45 1.05
C ALA A 163 -21.86 -3.26 2.33
N THR A 164 -21.34 -3.74 3.46
CA THR A 164 -21.95 -3.56 4.78
C THR A 164 -22.06 -2.08 5.14
N ARG A 165 -20.99 -1.30 4.93
CA ARG A 165 -20.95 0.14 5.26
C ARG A 165 -21.82 1.00 4.37
N LEU A 166 -21.95 0.64 3.09
CA LEU A 166 -22.80 1.35 2.13
C LEU A 166 -24.27 0.90 2.16
N GLY A 167 -24.58 -0.21 2.85
CA GLY A 167 -25.91 -0.82 2.86
C GLY A 167 -26.38 -1.29 1.47
N ARG A 168 -25.43 -1.64 0.58
CA ARG A 168 -25.72 -2.06 -0.80
C ARG A 168 -24.68 -3.06 -1.32
N PRO A 169 -25.01 -3.89 -2.33
CA PRO A 169 -24.03 -4.77 -2.95
C PRO A 169 -22.85 -4.02 -3.55
N VAL A 170 -21.66 -4.61 -3.44
CA VAL A 170 -20.43 -4.17 -4.10
C VAL A 170 -19.90 -5.34 -4.92
N THR A 171 -19.65 -5.13 -6.21
CA THR A 171 -19.04 -6.14 -7.08
C THR A 171 -17.54 -5.86 -7.21
N VAL A 172 -16.69 -6.89 -7.16
CA VAL A 172 -15.26 -6.71 -7.38
C VAL A 172 -14.93 -6.81 -8.87
N GLY A 173 -14.04 -5.94 -9.34
CA GLY A 173 -13.38 -6.03 -10.64
C GLY A 173 -11.88 -5.93 -10.50
N TYR A 174 -11.13 -6.71 -11.28
CA TYR A 174 -9.68 -6.82 -11.16
C TYR A 174 -8.94 -6.21 -12.37
N GLY A 175 -7.84 -5.53 -12.09
CA GLY A 175 -6.97 -4.85 -13.06
C GLY A 175 -5.91 -5.74 -13.72
N ALA A 176 -5.60 -6.92 -13.15
CA ALA A 176 -4.77 -8.02 -13.67
C ALA A 176 -5.04 -9.32 -12.87
N GLY A 177 -4.55 -10.46 -13.34
CA GLY A 177 -4.39 -11.70 -12.55
C GLY A 177 -5.66 -12.48 -12.15
N SER A 178 -6.78 -11.79 -11.95
CA SER A 178 -8.06 -12.38 -11.50
C SER A 178 -9.23 -11.90 -12.37
N THR A 179 -10.38 -12.56 -12.21
CA THR A 179 -11.63 -12.26 -12.91
C THR A 179 -12.78 -12.03 -11.91
N PRO A 180 -13.80 -11.25 -12.27
CA PRO A 180 -13.97 -10.53 -13.54
C PRO A 180 -13.01 -9.34 -13.68
N ARG A 181 -12.74 -8.93 -14.92
CA ARG A 181 -11.97 -7.72 -15.21
C ARG A 181 -12.79 -6.48 -14.87
N VAL A 182 -12.16 -5.34 -14.53
CA VAL A 182 -12.91 -4.10 -14.20
C VAL A 182 -13.95 -3.72 -15.26
N PRO A 183 -13.65 -3.72 -16.58
CA PRO A 183 -14.66 -3.42 -17.60
C PRO A 183 -15.83 -4.42 -17.64
N GLU A 184 -15.57 -5.69 -17.34
CA GLU A 184 -16.60 -6.73 -17.29
C GLU A 184 -17.53 -6.53 -16.08
N ALA A 185 -16.96 -6.22 -14.92
CA ALA A 185 -17.71 -5.90 -13.71
C ALA A 185 -18.58 -4.64 -13.90
N VAL A 186 -18.04 -3.61 -14.56
CA VAL A 186 -18.78 -2.39 -14.91
C VAL A 186 -19.93 -2.70 -15.87
N ALA A 187 -19.68 -3.47 -16.93
CA ALA A 187 -20.72 -3.86 -17.90
C ALA A 187 -21.83 -4.70 -17.23
N ALA A 188 -21.47 -5.63 -16.35
CA ALA A 188 -22.42 -6.44 -15.60
C ALA A 188 -23.27 -5.57 -14.64
N ALA A 189 -22.65 -4.64 -13.90
CA ALA A 189 -23.36 -3.71 -13.01
C ALA A 189 -24.33 -2.80 -13.78
N ARG A 190 -23.97 -2.39 -15.00
CA ARG A 190 -24.83 -1.58 -15.88
C ARG A 190 -26.01 -2.37 -16.42
N ALA A 191 -25.84 -3.66 -16.68
CA ALA A 191 -26.92 -4.51 -17.17
C ALA A 191 -27.97 -4.84 -16.09
N THR A 192 -27.60 -4.78 -14.81
CA THR A 192 -28.46 -5.18 -13.69
C THR A 192 -29.24 -4.02 -13.06
N ALA A 193 -28.79 -2.77 -13.22
CA ALA A 193 -29.46 -1.60 -12.66
C ALA A 193 -29.41 -0.39 -13.61
N PRO A 194 -30.50 0.40 -13.70
CA PRO A 194 -30.59 1.55 -14.61
C PRO A 194 -29.82 2.81 -14.12
N GLY A 195 -29.08 2.73 -13.01
CA GLY A 195 -28.32 3.83 -12.42
C GLY A 195 -26.91 3.99 -13.00
N ARG A 196 -26.15 4.95 -12.45
CA ARG A 196 -24.72 5.09 -12.79
C ARG A 196 -23.94 3.93 -12.17
N VAL A 197 -22.84 3.55 -12.83
CA VAL A 197 -21.83 2.68 -12.26
C VAL A 197 -20.70 3.55 -11.71
N VAL A 198 -20.52 3.50 -10.39
CA VAL A 198 -19.45 4.20 -9.68
C VAL A 198 -18.39 3.18 -9.29
N VAL A 199 -17.15 3.42 -9.71
CA VAL A 199 -16.02 2.57 -9.35
C VAL A 199 -15.28 3.16 -8.16
N ALA A 200 -15.10 2.35 -7.11
CA ALA A 200 -14.21 2.64 -6.00
C ALA A 200 -12.80 2.14 -6.32
N SER A 201 -11.84 3.06 -6.42
CA SER A 201 -10.44 2.75 -6.71
C SER A 201 -9.74 2.16 -5.47
N TYR A 202 -9.66 0.82 -5.39
CA TYR A 202 -8.88 0.12 -4.37
C TYR A 202 -7.41 0.01 -4.81
N LEU A 203 -6.80 1.18 -4.90
CA LEU A 203 -5.41 1.43 -5.31
C LEU A 203 -4.85 2.52 -4.39
N LEU A 204 -3.58 2.44 -4.00
CA LEU A 204 -2.99 3.47 -3.12
C LEU A 204 -2.83 4.81 -3.83
N ALA A 205 -2.37 4.80 -5.09
CA ALA A 205 -1.97 6.02 -5.79
C ALA A 205 -2.29 5.95 -7.30
N PRO A 206 -2.24 7.08 -8.02
CA PRO A 206 -2.28 7.09 -9.48
C PRO A 206 -1.15 6.27 -10.10
N GLY A 207 -1.40 5.72 -11.29
CA GLY A 207 -0.45 4.87 -12.01
C GLY A 207 -1.15 3.96 -13.01
N PHE A 208 -0.38 3.05 -13.61
CA PHE A 208 -0.85 2.18 -14.70
C PHE A 208 -2.21 1.54 -14.44
N PHE A 209 -2.41 0.92 -13.26
CA PHE A 209 -3.70 0.28 -12.96
C PHE A 209 -4.83 1.28 -12.78
N HIS A 210 -4.57 2.45 -12.19
CA HIS A 210 -5.57 3.49 -12.05
C HIS A 210 -6.01 4.02 -13.41
N ASP A 211 -5.08 4.20 -14.36
CA ASP A 211 -5.39 4.60 -15.73
C ASP A 211 -6.32 3.57 -16.39
N ARG A 212 -6.09 2.27 -16.18
CA ARG A 212 -6.98 1.20 -16.67
C ARG A 212 -8.37 1.22 -16.03
N VAL A 213 -8.48 1.66 -14.77
CA VAL A 213 -9.76 1.83 -14.10
C VAL A 213 -10.52 3.02 -14.68
N LEU A 214 -9.84 4.12 -14.96
CA LEU A 214 -10.42 5.30 -15.62
C LEU A 214 -10.96 4.95 -17.01
N ASP A 215 -10.26 4.09 -17.75
CA ASP A 215 -10.68 3.63 -19.08
C ASP A 215 -11.76 2.52 -19.07
N ALA A 216 -12.22 2.07 -17.89
CA ALA A 216 -13.09 0.89 -17.77
C ALA A 216 -14.58 1.14 -18.13
N GLY A 217 -14.95 2.36 -18.52
CA GLY A 217 -16.31 2.69 -18.95
C GLY A 217 -17.32 2.92 -17.81
N ALA A 218 -16.82 3.20 -16.61
CA ALA A 218 -17.64 3.64 -15.49
C ALA A 218 -18.12 5.09 -15.70
N ASP A 219 -19.24 5.45 -15.06
CA ASP A 219 -19.76 6.82 -15.11
C ASP A 219 -18.96 7.75 -14.18
N VAL A 220 -18.46 7.19 -13.07
CA VAL A 220 -17.64 7.89 -12.08
C VAL A 220 -16.58 6.93 -11.55
N VAL A 221 -15.35 7.42 -11.36
CA VAL A 221 -14.26 6.70 -10.70
C VAL A 221 -13.79 7.53 -9.52
N SER A 222 -13.72 6.93 -8.33
CA SER A 222 -13.21 7.61 -7.14
C SER A 222 -11.71 7.83 -7.25
N ALA A 223 -11.17 8.84 -6.55
CA ALA A 223 -9.73 8.95 -6.38
C ALA A 223 -9.15 7.70 -5.67
N PRO A 224 -7.85 7.40 -5.84
CA PRO A 224 -7.13 6.40 -5.06
C PRO A 224 -7.17 6.68 -3.54
N LEU A 225 -6.75 5.70 -2.74
CA LEU A 225 -6.87 5.78 -1.28
C LEU A 225 -5.98 6.86 -0.68
N ALA A 226 -4.73 7.00 -1.13
CA ALA A 226 -3.78 7.95 -0.57
C ALA A 226 -3.84 9.31 -1.31
N PRO A 227 -3.50 10.42 -0.62
CA PRO A 227 -3.07 10.50 0.78
C PRO A 227 -4.24 10.43 1.78
N ASP A 228 -4.02 9.76 2.92
CA ASP A 228 -4.95 9.70 4.05
C ASP A 228 -4.21 9.25 5.34
N ASP A 229 -4.46 9.90 6.48
CA ASP A 229 -3.77 9.61 7.75
C ASP A 229 -4.04 8.19 8.24
N ARG A 230 -5.21 7.61 7.94
CA ARG A 230 -5.52 6.22 8.32
C ARG A 230 -4.59 5.22 7.65
N ILE A 231 -4.03 5.54 6.48
CA ILE A 231 -3.04 4.70 5.80
C ILE A 231 -1.71 4.75 6.57
N VAL A 232 -1.33 5.92 7.08
CA VAL A 232 -0.15 6.11 7.94
C VAL A 232 -0.29 5.31 9.22
N GLU A 233 -1.46 5.35 9.86
CA GLU A 233 -1.76 4.55 11.05
C GLU A 233 -1.63 3.04 10.79
N ILE A 234 -2.15 2.55 9.66
CA ILE A 234 -1.98 1.13 9.28
C ILE A 234 -0.50 0.79 9.14
N VAL A 235 0.29 1.63 8.45
CA VAL A 235 1.74 1.41 8.29
C VAL A 235 2.44 1.30 9.65
N LEU A 236 2.13 2.20 10.57
CA LEU A 236 2.69 2.21 11.92
C LEU A 236 2.28 0.98 12.74
N ASP A 237 1.03 0.52 12.62
CA ASP A 237 0.56 -0.69 13.30
C ASP A 237 1.24 -1.95 12.76
N ARG A 238 1.39 -2.06 11.43
CA ARG A 238 2.11 -3.17 10.78
C ARG A 238 3.57 -3.19 11.22
N TYR A 239 4.21 -2.02 11.26
CA TYR A 239 5.56 -1.86 11.78
C TYR A 239 5.67 -2.32 13.23
N ALA A 240 4.84 -1.77 14.13
CA ALA A 240 4.92 -2.04 15.56
C ALA A 240 4.68 -3.53 15.88
N SER A 241 3.71 -4.14 15.20
CA SER A 241 3.40 -5.57 15.36
C SER A 241 4.58 -6.45 14.98
N ALA A 242 5.26 -6.14 13.87
CA ALA A 242 6.39 -6.92 13.40
C ALA A 242 7.67 -6.66 14.22
N ALA A 243 7.91 -5.40 14.64
CA ALA A 243 9.02 -5.04 15.51
C ALA A 243 8.98 -5.80 16.85
N ALA A 244 7.79 -5.92 17.45
CA ALA A 244 7.61 -6.65 18.71
C ALA A 244 8.00 -8.14 18.62
N VAL A 245 7.86 -8.77 17.44
CA VAL A 245 8.29 -10.15 17.21
C VAL A 245 9.82 -10.26 17.26
N LEU A 246 10.54 -9.32 16.63
CA LEU A 246 12.00 -9.30 16.64
C LEU A 246 12.58 -9.07 18.04
N GLU A 247 11.97 -8.18 18.83
CA GLU A 247 12.36 -7.94 20.22
C GLU A 247 12.13 -9.18 21.10
N GLY A 248 11.02 -9.90 20.89
CA GLY A 248 10.70 -11.15 21.60
C GLY A 248 11.59 -12.35 21.25
N SER A 249 12.13 -12.39 20.02
CA SER A 249 13.10 -13.41 19.59
C SER A 249 14.50 -13.17 20.16
N GLY A 250 14.91 -11.92 20.35
CA GLY A 250 16.21 -11.55 20.93
C GLY A 250 16.34 -11.81 22.43
N ALA A 251 15.23 -11.85 23.17
CA ALA A 251 15.22 -12.08 24.63
C ALA A 251 15.36 -13.56 25.06
N GLN A 252 15.43 -14.50 24.10
CA GLN A 252 15.51 -15.95 24.35
C GLN A 252 16.89 -16.58 24.10
N THR A 253 17.93 -15.76 23.87
CA THR A 253 19.32 -16.23 23.66
C THR A 253 20.18 -15.85 24.87
#